data_AF-A0A1N7CD88-F1
#
_entry.id   AF-A0A1N7CD88-F1
#
_cell.length_a   1.000
_cell.length_b   1.000
_cell.length_c   1.000
_cell.angle_alpha   90.00
_cell.angle_beta   90.00
_cell.angle_gamma   90.00
#
_symmetry.space_group_name_H-M   'P 1'
#
loop_
_entity.id
_entity.type
_entity.pdbx_description
1 polymer ?
#
loop_
_entity_poly.entity_id
_entity_poly.type
_entity_poly.pdbx_seq_one_letter_code
_entity_poly.pdbx_strand_id
1 'polypeptide(L)'
;MTEGRDGEVAGGVPKSGKGEGMSAGSAEATVQRWARGVDGPFGDAGARLRWAVGDITLDPPRDAVLRAAIGAVSAPLRVAVAGRPGTGRDTLVEALRMRWEVSAVGPGGDVGAADLVLYVLVGTVRAVDLRALAGMPTNRTVVVLGKADTLGGWDAAREQAARCADLLGRPVIPLIPLLATVRLGDDDHRCLLSAAASDEPTPVMTARFVVGDRRELRMELVRRVDRFGLDWCVRTVRERGAERCSASSLTNGLHRISGLDGLTPAVAARLWAVGEHRMDRFRTVVERLAAEDRDARDRLECVLQGVA
;
A
#
# COMPACT_ATOMS: atom_id res chain seq x y z
N MET A 1 -41.76 -22.05 -50.75
CA MET A 1 -41.09 -23.30 -50.32
C MET A 1 -39.81 -23.35 -51.12
N THR A 2 -38.62 -23.09 -50.63
CA THR A 2 -37.93 -23.27 -49.33
C THR A 2 -36.86 -22.17 -49.25
N GLU A 3 -36.81 -21.36 -48.20
CA GLU A 3 -35.84 -21.45 -47.08
C GLU A 3 -34.37 -21.53 -47.48
N GLY A 4 -33.61 -20.52 -47.03
CA GLY A 4 -32.15 -20.41 -47.11
C GLY A 4 -31.70 -19.21 -46.27
N ARG A 5 -31.74 -19.37 -44.95
CA ARG A 5 -31.18 -18.45 -43.95
C ARG A 5 -29.76 -18.91 -43.64
N ASP A 6 -28.75 -18.16 -44.08
CA ASP A 6 -27.40 -18.27 -43.54
C ASP A 6 -27.23 -17.23 -42.42
N GLY A 7 -27.13 -17.74 -41.19
CA GLY A 7 -26.85 -16.97 -40.00
C GLY A 7 -25.35 -16.84 -39.77
N GLU A 8 -24.83 -15.63 -39.93
CA GLU A 8 -23.49 -15.24 -39.53
C GLU A 8 -23.45 -15.02 -38.00
N VAL A 9 -22.73 -15.89 -37.29
CA VAL A 9 -22.54 -15.81 -35.83
C VAL A 9 -21.42 -14.82 -35.54
N ALA A 10 -21.77 -13.58 -35.22
CA ALA A 10 -20.85 -12.58 -34.71
C ALA A 10 -20.53 -12.85 -33.23
N GLY A 11 -19.37 -13.49 -32.98
CA GLY A 11 -18.77 -13.58 -31.65
C GLY A 11 -18.20 -12.23 -31.21
N GLY A 12 -19.00 -11.45 -30.49
CA GLY A 12 -18.57 -10.20 -29.86
C GLY A 12 -17.75 -10.45 -28.60
N VAL A 13 -16.43 -10.28 -28.70
CA VAL A 13 -15.51 -10.13 -27.56
C VAL A 13 -15.90 -8.85 -26.79
N PRO A 14 -16.03 -8.88 -25.45
CA PRO A 14 -16.33 -7.67 -24.69
C PRO A 14 -15.16 -6.70 -24.78
N LYS A 15 -15.44 -5.49 -25.28
CA LYS A 15 -14.49 -4.39 -25.38
C LYS A 15 -13.99 -4.02 -23.98
N SER A 16 -12.68 -4.11 -23.78
CA SER A 16 -11.97 -3.52 -22.65
C SER A 16 -12.35 -2.05 -22.51
N GLY A 17 -13.03 -1.70 -21.43
CA GLY A 17 -13.41 -0.33 -21.12
C GLY A 17 -12.18 0.57 -21.09
N LYS A 18 -12.19 1.63 -21.89
CA LYS A 18 -11.25 2.74 -21.78
C LYS A 18 -11.37 3.31 -20.37
N GLY A 19 -10.34 3.16 -19.56
CA GLY A 19 -10.27 3.79 -18.25
C GLY A 19 -10.29 5.30 -18.41
N GLU A 20 -11.40 5.91 -18.03
CA GLU A 20 -11.44 7.34 -17.74
C GLU A 20 -10.44 7.61 -16.62
N GLY A 21 -9.55 8.57 -16.83
CA GLY A 21 -8.48 8.90 -15.89
C GLY A 21 -9.06 9.37 -14.57
N MET A 22 -9.09 8.48 -13.58
CA MET A 22 -9.34 8.85 -12.18
C MET A 22 -8.28 9.86 -11.74
N SER A 23 -8.73 11.01 -11.25
CA SER A 23 -7.84 11.99 -10.65
C SER A 23 -7.15 11.40 -9.42
N ALA A 24 -5.93 11.86 -9.11
CA ALA A 24 -5.15 11.34 -7.98
C ALA A 24 -5.90 11.39 -6.64
N GLY A 25 -6.71 12.44 -6.42
CA GLY A 25 -7.56 12.55 -5.22
C GLY A 25 -8.75 11.57 -5.18
N SER A 26 -9.29 11.20 -6.34
CA SER A 26 -10.33 10.16 -6.44
C SER A 26 -9.77 8.76 -6.17
N ALA A 27 -8.55 8.49 -6.65
CA ALA A 27 -7.86 7.23 -6.40
C ALA A 27 -7.46 7.06 -4.93
N GLU A 28 -6.95 8.11 -4.28
CA GLU A 28 -6.61 8.09 -2.84
C GLU A 28 -7.86 7.86 -1.97
N ALA A 29 -8.95 8.57 -2.23
CA ALA A 29 -10.23 8.38 -1.54
C ALA A 29 -10.81 6.97 -1.76
N THR A 30 -10.56 6.36 -2.92
CA THR A 30 -11.00 4.99 -3.24
C THR A 30 -10.17 3.96 -2.49
N VAL A 31 -8.84 4.12 -2.45
CA VAL A 31 -7.95 3.25 -1.66
C VAL A 31 -8.20 3.41 -0.17
N GLN A 32 -8.48 4.61 0.33
CA GLN A 32 -8.82 4.85 1.75
C GLN A 32 -10.17 4.27 2.15
N ARG A 33 -11.21 4.43 1.32
CA ARG A 33 -12.50 3.75 1.56
C ARG A 33 -12.33 2.24 1.59
N TRP A 34 -11.56 1.70 0.64
CA TRP A 34 -11.31 0.27 0.58
C TRP A 34 -10.45 -0.25 1.74
N ALA A 35 -9.41 0.50 2.14
CA ALA A 35 -8.59 0.22 3.31
C ALA A 35 -9.47 0.07 4.56
N ARG A 36 -10.55 0.85 4.64
CA ARG A 36 -11.57 0.80 5.71
C ARG A 36 -12.66 -0.25 5.50
N GLY A 37 -12.62 -1.04 4.43
CA GLY A 37 -13.63 -2.05 4.10
C GLY A 37 -14.92 -1.49 3.50
N VAL A 38 -14.92 -0.25 3.04
CA VAL A 38 -16.07 0.45 2.44
C VAL A 38 -15.88 0.47 0.92
N ASP A 39 -16.85 -0.03 0.14
CA ASP A 39 -16.89 0.01 -1.33
C ASP A 39 -15.71 -0.70 -2.07
N GLY A 40 -15.18 -1.80 -1.52
CA GLY A 40 -14.28 -2.67 -2.31
C GLY A 40 -14.98 -3.35 -3.49
N PRO A 41 -14.24 -4.08 -4.36
CA PRO A 41 -14.87 -4.96 -5.36
C PRO A 41 -15.84 -5.99 -4.74
N PHE A 42 -15.81 -6.13 -3.41
CA PHE A 42 -16.65 -7.00 -2.60
C PHE A 42 -17.42 -6.23 -1.51
N GLY A 43 -17.73 -4.94 -1.71
CA GLY A 43 -18.30 -4.02 -0.71
C GLY A 43 -19.39 -4.64 0.18
N ASP A 44 -20.37 -5.32 -0.42
CA ASP A 44 -21.46 -6.00 0.31
C ASP A 44 -21.24 -7.50 0.53
N ALA A 45 -20.15 -8.09 0.05
CA ALA A 45 -19.95 -9.55 0.10
C ALA A 45 -19.99 -10.08 1.52
N GLY A 46 -19.37 -9.38 2.48
CA GLY A 46 -19.45 -9.76 3.90
C GLY A 46 -20.89 -9.71 4.44
N ALA A 47 -21.70 -8.73 4.03
CA ALA A 47 -23.10 -8.63 4.45
C ALA A 47 -23.96 -9.73 3.82
N ARG A 48 -23.74 -10.03 2.53
CA ARG A 48 -24.41 -11.13 1.82
C ARG A 48 -24.05 -12.49 2.40
N LEU A 49 -22.77 -12.71 2.73
CA LEU A 49 -22.32 -13.93 3.41
C LEU A 49 -22.92 -14.05 4.82
N ARG A 50 -22.98 -12.96 5.59
CA ARG A 50 -23.68 -12.96 6.89
C ARG A 50 -25.14 -13.34 6.76
N TRP A 51 -25.83 -12.83 5.73
CA TRP A 51 -27.22 -13.18 5.46
C TRP A 51 -27.36 -14.65 5.04
N ALA A 52 -26.53 -15.12 4.11
CA ALA A 52 -26.57 -16.50 3.60
C ALA A 52 -26.25 -17.55 4.68
N VAL A 53 -25.44 -17.19 5.68
CA VAL A 53 -25.03 -18.08 6.77
C VAL A 53 -25.92 -17.91 8.01
N GLY A 54 -26.82 -16.93 8.05
CA GLY A 54 -27.56 -16.52 9.26
C GLY A 54 -28.37 -17.64 9.93
N ASP A 55 -28.84 -18.61 9.14
CA ASP A 55 -29.65 -19.74 9.62
C ASP A 55 -28.83 -21.03 9.84
N ILE A 56 -27.50 -20.97 9.70
CA ILE A 56 -26.62 -22.12 9.94
C ILE A 56 -26.26 -22.17 11.43
N THR A 57 -26.74 -23.22 12.11
CA THR A 57 -26.37 -23.50 13.49
C THR A 57 -25.23 -24.51 13.50
N LEU A 58 -24.09 -24.12 14.07
CA LEU A 58 -22.94 -24.99 14.34
C LEU A 58 -22.68 -25.04 15.84
N ASP A 59 -21.85 -25.99 16.29
CA ASP A 59 -21.31 -25.93 17.64
C ASP A 59 -20.49 -24.64 17.86
N PRO A 60 -20.34 -24.16 19.11
CA PRO A 60 -19.72 -22.85 19.36
C PRO A 60 -18.31 -22.69 18.79
N PRO A 61 -17.40 -23.70 18.85
CA PRO A 61 -16.09 -23.60 18.21
C PRO A 61 -16.16 -23.41 16.69
N ARG A 62 -16.99 -24.18 15.98
CA ARG A 62 -17.12 -24.10 14.52
C ARG A 62 -17.84 -22.84 14.05
N ASP A 63 -18.87 -22.43 14.78
CA ASP A 63 -19.56 -21.16 14.55
C ASP A 63 -18.60 -19.96 14.68
N ALA A 64 -17.72 -19.96 15.68
CA ALA A 64 -16.69 -18.93 15.82
C ALA A 64 -15.72 -18.89 14.62
N VAL A 65 -15.32 -20.07 14.11
CA VAL A 65 -14.49 -20.19 12.90
C VAL A 65 -15.20 -19.64 11.66
N LEU A 66 -16.47 -19.99 11.48
CA LEU A 66 -17.28 -19.51 10.35
C LEU A 66 -17.47 -18.00 10.40
N ARG A 67 -17.83 -17.45 11.57
CA ARG A 67 -17.95 -15.99 11.77
C ARG A 67 -16.64 -15.26 11.53
N ALA A 68 -15.51 -15.82 11.97
CA ALA A 68 -14.19 -15.25 11.71
C ALA A 68 -13.87 -15.24 10.20
N ALA A 69 -14.21 -16.30 9.47
CA ALA A 69 -14.03 -16.36 8.02
C ALA A 69 -14.88 -15.33 7.28
N ILE A 70 -16.16 -15.16 7.68
CA ILE A 70 -17.04 -14.12 7.12
C ILE A 70 -16.48 -12.72 7.42
N GLY A 71 -16.05 -12.50 8.66
CA GLY A 71 -15.44 -11.23 9.08
C GLY A 71 -14.19 -10.88 8.26
N ALA A 72 -13.37 -11.88 7.91
CA ALA A 72 -12.16 -11.71 7.13
C ALA A 72 -12.42 -11.23 5.69
N VAL A 73 -13.54 -11.62 5.07
CA VAL A 73 -13.90 -11.19 3.70
C VAL A 73 -14.07 -9.66 3.64
N SER A 74 -14.75 -9.08 4.63
CA SER A 74 -15.01 -7.63 4.73
C SER A 74 -14.00 -6.87 5.59
N ALA A 75 -12.94 -7.51 6.09
CA ALA A 75 -11.98 -6.85 6.97
C ALA A 75 -11.19 -5.75 6.23
N PRO A 76 -10.66 -4.74 6.95
CA PRO A 76 -9.66 -3.81 6.42
C PRO A 76 -8.52 -4.52 5.69
N LEU A 77 -7.91 -3.85 4.72
CA LEU A 77 -6.80 -4.42 3.96
C LEU A 77 -5.62 -4.79 4.87
N ARG A 78 -5.15 -6.03 4.77
CA ARG A 78 -3.93 -6.50 5.44
C ARG A 78 -2.74 -6.48 4.48
N VAL A 79 -1.80 -5.57 4.70
CA VAL A 79 -0.62 -5.39 3.85
C VAL A 79 0.63 -5.92 4.54
N ALA A 80 1.29 -6.94 4.01
CA ALA A 80 2.60 -7.36 4.47
C ALA A 80 3.70 -6.52 3.79
N VAL A 81 4.68 -6.06 4.56
CA VAL A 81 5.87 -5.40 4.02
C VAL A 81 7.08 -6.32 4.15
N ALA A 82 7.60 -6.77 3.00
CA ALA A 82 8.72 -7.68 2.89
C ALA A 82 9.92 -7.04 2.20
N GLY A 83 11.07 -7.72 2.23
CA GLY A 83 12.34 -7.21 1.70
C GLY A 83 13.50 -7.54 2.63
N ARG A 84 14.72 -7.17 2.21
CA ARG A 84 15.93 -7.45 2.98
C ARG A 84 15.99 -6.66 4.30
N PRO A 85 16.78 -7.12 5.30
CA PRO A 85 17.14 -6.29 6.44
C PRO A 85 17.75 -4.96 5.99
N GLY A 86 17.38 -3.86 6.65
CA GLY A 86 17.92 -2.52 6.36
C GLY A 86 17.33 -1.80 5.14
N THR A 87 16.30 -2.35 4.48
CA THR A 87 15.67 -1.69 3.32
C THR A 87 14.65 -0.59 3.69
N GLY A 88 14.34 -0.41 4.98
CA GLY A 88 13.34 0.57 5.44
C GLY A 88 11.90 0.01 5.49
N ARG A 89 11.75 -1.31 5.67
CA ARG A 89 10.45 -1.98 5.76
C ARG A 89 9.59 -1.46 6.91
N ASP A 90 10.18 -1.29 8.09
CA ASP A 90 9.45 -0.82 9.27
C ASP A 90 8.96 0.62 9.06
N THR A 91 9.78 1.47 8.45
CA THR A 91 9.38 2.84 8.07
C THR A 91 8.24 2.83 7.06
N LEU A 92 8.24 1.90 6.09
CA LEU A 92 7.11 1.78 5.16
C LEU A 92 5.85 1.27 5.85
N VAL A 93 5.94 0.32 6.78
CA VAL A 93 4.80 -0.12 7.61
C VAL A 93 4.21 1.05 8.37
N GLU A 94 5.04 1.87 9.00
CA GLU A 94 4.62 3.07 9.71
C GLU A 94 3.95 4.08 8.77
N ALA A 95 4.55 4.35 7.61
CA ALA A 95 3.99 5.23 6.59
C ALA A 95 2.60 4.77 6.12
N LEU A 96 2.43 3.48 5.84
CA LEU A 96 1.14 2.90 5.43
C LEU A 96 0.08 3.04 6.53
N ARG A 97 0.44 2.78 7.79
CA ARG A 97 -0.49 2.93 8.92
C ARG A 97 -0.92 4.39 9.08
N MET A 98 0.01 5.33 8.98
CA MET A 98 -0.27 6.75 9.15
C MET A 98 -1.07 7.34 7.99
N ARG A 99 -0.85 6.88 6.75
CA ARG A 99 -1.38 7.53 5.56
C ARG A 99 -2.58 6.83 4.93
N TRP A 100 -2.63 5.51 5.02
CA TRP A 100 -3.68 4.71 4.39
C TRP A 100 -4.58 4.01 5.41
N GLU A 101 -4.26 4.10 6.71
CA GLU A 101 -5.04 3.47 7.80
C GLU A 101 -5.25 1.96 7.59
N VAL A 102 -4.30 1.30 6.91
CA VAL A 102 -4.34 -0.14 6.64
C VAL A 102 -3.74 -0.95 7.80
N SER A 103 -4.14 -2.22 7.90
CA SER A 103 -3.50 -3.19 8.78
C SER A 103 -2.16 -3.64 8.17
N ALA A 104 -1.12 -2.82 8.31
CA ALA A 104 0.21 -3.16 7.81
C ALA A 104 0.97 -4.06 8.80
N VAL A 105 1.55 -5.14 8.29
CA VAL A 105 2.33 -6.14 9.04
C VAL A 105 3.79 -6.05 8.62
N GLY A 106 4.67 -5.94 9.61
CA GLY A 106 6.10 -5.81 9.41
C GLY A 106 6.85 -7.15 9.31
N PRO A 107 8.19 -7.08 9.33
CA PRO A 107 9.08 -8.24 9.32
C PRO A 107 8.70 -9.26 10.40
N GLY A 108 8.66 -10.55 10.04
CA GLY A 108 8.36 -11.64 10.98
C GLY A 108 6.87 -11.92 11.20
N GLY A 109 5.97 -11.10 10.64
CA GLY A 109 4.57 -11.45 10.55
C GLY A 109 4.27 -12.48 9.46
N ASP A 110 3.09 -13.09 9.54
CA ASP A 110 2.62 -14.07 8.56
C ASP A 110 2.28 -13.39 7.22
N VAL A 111 3.26 -13.41 6.30
CA VAL A 111 3.11 -12.91 4.92
C VAL A 111 2.09 -13.74 4.15
N GLY A 112 1.93 -15.02 4.46
CA GLY A 112 0.97 -15.92 3.81
C GLY A 112 -0.47 -15.54 4.12
N ALA A 113 -0.71 -14.97 5.31
CA ALA A 113 -2.02 -14.48 5.70
C ALA A 113 -2.35 -13.07 5.18
N ALA A 114 -1.42 -12.38 4.51
CA ALA A 114 -1.64 -11.02 4.01
C ALA A 114 -2.39 -11.02 2.68
N ASP A 115 -3.23 -10.00 2.51
CA ASP A 115 -3.99 -9.77 1.29
C ASP A 115 -3.07 -9.26 0.17
N LEU A 116 -2.18 -8.32 0.51
CA LEU A 116 -1.25 -7.67 -0.40
C LEU A 116 0.15 -7.70 0.20
N VAL A 117 1.17 -7.88 -0.65
CA VAL A 117 2.58 -7.81 -0.25
C VAL A 117 3.24 -6.62 -0.94
N LEU A 118 3.87 -5.73 -0.16
CA LEU A 118 4.81 -4.74 -0.67
C LEU A 118 6.23 -5.24 -0.46
N TYR A 119 6.96 -5.47 -1.55
CA TYR A 119 8.36 -5.88 -1.51
C TYR A 119 9.31 -4.70 -1.69
N VAL A 120 10.12 -4.41 -0.69
CA VAL A 120 11.00 -3.24 -0.65
C VAL A 120 12.41 -3.58 -1.14
N LEU A 121 12.78 -3.00 -2.27
CA LEU A 121 14.13 -2.95 -2.82
C LEU A 121 14.88 -1.71 -2.31
N VAL A 122 16.21 -1.78 -2.33
CA VAL A 122 17.11 -0.62 -2.20
C VAL A 122 18.21 -0.74 -3.23
N GLY A 123 18.33 0.26 -4.11
CA GLY A 123 19.27 0.28 -5.21
C GLY A 123 18.95 -0.75 -6.30
N THR A 124 19.90 -1.64 -6.58
CA THR A 124 19.77 -2.69 -7.59
C THR A 124 19.14 -3.97 -7.02
N VAL A 125 18.46 -4.72 -7.89
CA VAL A 125 17.91 -6.05 -7.56
C VAL A 125 19.05 -7.03 -7.32
N ARG A 126 18.99 -7.78 -6.22
CA ARG A 126 19.96 -8.84 -5.89
C ARG A 126 19.36 -10.23 -6.09
N ALA A 127 20.21 -11.25 -6.17
CA ALA A 127 19.77 -12.64 -6.30
C ALA A 127 18.83 -13.10 -5.17
N VAL A 128 19.03 -12.60 -3.95
CA VAL A 128 18.13 -12.86 -2.82
C VAL A 128 16.75 -12.19 -3.00
N ASP A 129 16.70 -11.04 -3.70
CA ASP A 129 15.45 -10.36 -4.01
C ASP A 129 14.65 -11.17 -5.04
N LEU A 130 15.33 -11.69 -6.07
CA LEU A 130 14.73 -12.60 -7.06
C LEU A 130 14.15 -13.86 -6.42
N ARG A 131 14.92 -14.53 -5.55
CA ARG A 131 14.45 -15.72 -4.83
C ARG A 131 13.23 -15.44 -3.96
N ALA A 132 13.24 -14.31 -3.24
CA ALA A 132 12.10 -13.93 -2.40
C ALA A 132 10.85 -13.66 -3.25
N LEU A 133 10.98 -12.90 -4.34
CA LEU A 133 9.88 -12.55 -5.23
C LEU A 133 9.31 -13.76 -5.98
N ALA A 134 10.14 -14.77 -6.30
CA ALA A 134 9.70 -16.00 -6.96
C ALA A 134 8.70 -16.81 -6.11
N GLY A 135 8.79 -16.72 -4.77
CA GLY A 135 7.85 -17.36 -3.86
C GLY A 135 6.59 -16.55 -3.54
N MET A 136 6.45 -15.34 -4.11
CA MET A 136 5.35 -14.43 -3.79
C MET A 136 4.26 -14.42 -4.88
N PRO A 137 2.98 -14.21 -4.50
CA PRO A 137 1.87 -14.14 -5.45
C PRO A 137 2.00 -12.88 -6.32
N THR A 138 2.35 -13.04 -7.60
CA THR A 138 2.61 -11.91 -8.52
C THR A 138 1.41 -10.95 -8.64
N ASN A 139 0.19 -11.47 -8.66
CA ASN A 139 -1.06 -10.69 -8.75
C ASN A 139 -1.41 -9.92 -7.47
N ARG A 140 -0.75 -10.20 -6.34
CA ARG A 140 -0.96 -9.53 -5.05
C ARG A 140 0.33 -8.92 -4.49
N THR A 141 1.37 -8.83 -5.31
CA THR A 141 2.66 -8.25 -4.92
C THR A 141 2.92 -6.95 -5.68
N VAL A 142 3.26 -5.89 -4.96
CA VAL A 142 3.77 -4.63 -5.50
C VAL A 142 5.24 -4.51 -5.09
N VAL A 143 6.09 -4.14 -6.03
CA VAL A 143 7.52 -3.91 -5.74
C VAL A 143 7.77 -2.41 -5.64
N VAL A 144 8.51 -2.02 -4.61
CA VAL A 144 8.85 -0.62 -4.37
C VAL A 144 10.37 -0.48 -4.28
N LEU A 145 10.89 0.61 -4.83
CA LEU A 145 12.28 1.02 -4.65
C LEU A 145 12.33 2.05 -3.52
N GLY A 146 12.63 1.57 -2.32
CA GLY A 146 12.81 2.44 -1.16
C GLY A 146 14.10 3.25 -1.25
N LYS A 147 14.17 4.30 -0.43
CA LYS A 147 15.34 5.19 -0.31
C LYS A 147 15.67 5.92 -1.62
N ALA A 148 14.66 6.38 -2.35
CA ALA A 148 14.85 7.10 -3.61
C ALA A 148 15.74 8.36 -3.46
N ASP A 149 15.74 8.97 -2.27
CA ASP A 149 16.62 10.07 -1.88
C ASP A 149 18.12 9.75 -2.00
N THR A 150 18.51 8.48 -1.87
CA THR A 150 19.91 8.05 -1.93
C THR A 150 20.46 7.90 -3.35
N LEU A 151 19.61 8.03 -4.38
CA LEU A 151 19.97 7.75 -5.78
C LEU A 151 20.37 9.00 -6.57
N GLY A 152 20.54 10.15 -5.91
CA GLY A 152 20.92 11.40 -6.58
C GLY A 152 19.75 12.22 -7.11
N GLY A 153 18.52 11.92 -6.68
CA GLY A 153 17.31 12.67 -7.02
C GLY A 153 16.21 11.81 -7.66
N TRP A 154 15.06 12.43 -7.90
CA TRP A 154 13.87 11.72 -8.39
C TRP A 154 14.03 11.14 -9.79
N ASP A 155 14.74 11.79 -10.70
CA ASP A 155 14.92 11.28 -12.06
C ASP A 155 15.81 10.04 -12.08
N ALA A 156 16.92 10.07 -11.35
CA ALA A 156 17.79 8.91 -11.17
C ALA A 156 17.06 7.75 -10.42
N ALA A 157 16.21 8.07 -9.44
CA ALA A 157 15.40 7.07 -8.76
C ALA A 157 14.35 6.43 -9.69
N ARG A 158 13.70 7.21 -10.57
CA ARG A 158 12.77 6.69 -11.58
C ARG A 158 13.47 5.82 -12.61
N GLU A 159 14.63 6.25 -13.10
CA GLU A 159 15.44 5.47 -14.03
C GLU A 159 15.90 4.16 -13.38
N GLN A 160 16.34 4.20 -12.13
CA GLN A 160 16.69 3.00 -11.38
C GLN A 160 15.49 2.08 -11.16
N ALA A 161 14.32 2.63 -10.86
CA ALA A 161 13.10 1.86 -10.74
C ALA A 161 12.71 1.20 -12.08
N ALA A 162 12.85 1.90 -13.21
CA ALA A 162 12.62 1.34 -14.54
C ALA A 162 13.58 0.17 -14.83
N ARG A 163 14.88 0.32 -14.56
CA ARG A 163 15.86 -0.78 -14.69
C ARG A 163 15.49 -2.00 -13.85
N CYS A 164 15.06 -1.77 -12.60
CA CYS A 164 14.59 -2.84 -11.73
C CYS A 164 13.31 -3.49 -12.27
N ALA A 165 12.40 -2.69 -12.85
CA ALA A 165 11.15 -3.18 -13.43
C ALA A 165 11.40 -4.07 -14.65
N ASP A 166 12.31 -3.66 -15.54
CA ASP A 166 12.71 -4.44 -16.72
C ASP A 166 13.27 -5.80 -16.32
N LEU A 167 14.15 -5.83 -15.30
CA LEU A 167 14.74 -7.06 -14.79
C LEU A 167 13.72 -7.99 -14.11
N LEU A 168 12.71 -7.43 -13.43
CA LEU A 168 11.71 -8.19 -12.67
C LEU A 168 10.46 -8.56 -13.49
N GLY A 169 10.32 -7.98 -14.69
CA GLY A 169 9.10 -8.09 -15.50
C GLY A 169 7.85 -7.54 -14.81
N ARG A 170 7.99 -6.59 -13.88
CA ARG A 170 6.87 -5.99 -13.15
C ARG A 170 7.19 -4.56 -12.70
N PRO A 171 6.20 -3.67 -12.59
CA PRO A 171 6.43 -2.29 -12.16
C PRO A 171 7.12 -2.18 -10.80
N VAL A 172 8.05 -1.24 -10.69
CA VAL A 172 8.74 -0.87 -9.45
C VAL A 172 8.48 0.60 -9.17
N ILE A 173 8.03 0.92 -7.95
CA ILE A 173 7.60 2.28 -7.60
C ILE A 173 8.63 2.92 -6.66
N PRO A 174 9.30 4.00 -7.06
CA PRO A 174 10.28 4.69 -6.21
C PRO A 174 9.60 5.46 -5.08
N LEU A 175 10.13 5.32 -3.86
CA LEU A 175 9.57 5.90 -2.64
C LEU A 175 10.66 6.43 -1.70
N ILE A 176 10.27 7.41 -0.88
CA ILE A 176 10.98 7.86 0.32
C ILE A 176 10.03 7.72 1.53
N PRO A 177 9.87 6.50 2.08
CA PRO A 177 8.87 6.24 3.12
C PRO A 177 9.03 7.11 4.37
N LEU A 178 10.26 7.49 4.71
CA LEU A 178 10.57 8.35 5.85
C LEU A 178 9.81 9.69 5.76
N LEU A 179 9.74 10.31 4.58
CA LEU A 179 9.08 11.61 4.44
C LEU A 179 7.57 11.51 4.66
N ALA A 180 6.97 10.33 4.45
CA ALA A 180 5.55 10.10 4.67
C ALA A 180 5.18 9.99 6.16
N THR A 181 6.15 9.74 7.05
CA THR A 181 5.92 9.64 8.51
C THR A 181 6.21 10.95 9.25
N VAL A 182 6.81 11.94 8.58
CA VAL A 182 7.20 13.21 9.20
C VAL A 182 5.97 13.95 9.75
N ARG A 183 6.13 14.51 10.95
CA ARG A 183 5.24 15.53 11.53
C ARG A 183 6.11 16.66 12.08
N LEU A 184 6.02 17.83 11.47
CA LEU A 184 6.75 19.02 11.94
C LEU A 184 5.89 19.78 12.96
N GLY A 185 6.50 20.17 14.07
CA GLY A 185 5.92 21.10 15.05
C GLY A 185 6.36 22.55 14.83
N ASP A 186 5.86 23.46 15.67
CA ASP A 186 6.23 24.87 15.61
C ASP A 186 7.73 25.12 15.87
N ASP A 187 8.35 24.30 16.73
CA ASP A 187 9.79 24.37 17.02
C ASP A 187 10.63 23.97 15.81
N ASP A 188 10.22 22.90 15.12
CA ASP A 188 10.83 22.45 13.87
C ASP A 188 10.73 23.54 12.82
N HIS A 189 9.54 24.13 12.69
CA HIS A 189 9.28 25.21 11.75
C HIS A 189 10.17 26.42 12.02
N ARG A 190 10.26 26.89 13.26
CA ARG A 190 11.17 27.98 13.65
C ARG A 190 12.64 27.65 13.33
N CYS A 191 13.06 26.41 13.53
CA CYS A 191 14.40 25.96 13.17
C CYS A 191 14.64 26.03 11.66
N LEU A 192 13.68 25.59 10.85
CA LEU A 192 13.75 25.63 9.39
C LEU A 192 13.75 27.07 8.85
N LEU A 193 12.94 27.97 9.43
CA LEU A 193 12.96 29.39 9.08
C LEU A 193 14.32 30.04 9.38
N SER A 194 14.90 29.75 10.54
CA SER A 194 16.24 30.22 10.90
C SER A 194 17.28 29.71 9.90
N ALA A 195 17.26 28.43 9.55
CA ALA A 195 18.19 27.85 8.58
C ALA A 195 18.03 28.46 7.17
N ALA A 196 16.78 28.74 6.76
CA ALA A 196 16.51 29.39 5.49
C ALA A 196 17.05 30.83 5.44
N ALA A 197 16.97 31.58 6.54
CA ALA A 197 17.41 32.97 6.64
C ALA A 197 18.94 33.13 6.71
N SER A 198 19.67 32.17 7.27
CA SER A 198 21.11 32.30 7.53
C SER A 198 22.03 32.23 6.30
N ASP A 199 21.49 32.12 5.07
CA ASP A 199 22.18 31.77 3.81
C ASP A 199 23.20 30.61 3.93
N GLU A 200 23.11 29.87 5.04
CA GLU A 200 24.00 28.77 5.34
C GLU A 200 23.62 27.66 4.35
N PRO A 201 24.58 27.14 3.56
CA PRO A 201 24.29 26.05 2.65
C PRO A 201 23.79 24.88 3.49
N THR A 202 22.66 24.27 3.11
CA THR A 202 22.19 23.09 3.82
C THR A 202 23.34 22.08 3.83
N PRO A 203 23.81 21.67 5.01
CA PRO A 203 25.11 21.06 5.08
C PRO A 203 25.22 19.78 4.26
N VAL A 204 26.27 19.71 3.44
CA VAL A 204 26.65 18.47 2.72
C VAL A 204 26.83 17.30 3.70
N MET A 205 27.14 17.60 4.96
CA MET A 205 27.05 16.69 6.09
C MET A 205 26.12 17.24 7.17
N THR A 206 25.09 16.45 7.49
CA THR A 206 24.19 16.58 8.64
C THR A 206 24.82 17.13 9.92
N ALA A 207 26.08 16.78 10.18
CA ALA A 207 26.83 17.22 11.36
C ALA A 207 26.95 18.74 11.51
N ARG A 208 27.03 19.53 10.42
CA ARG A 208 27.09 21.00 10.55
C ARG A 208 25.75 21.62 10.91
N PHE A 209 24.64 20.99 10.52
CA PHE A 209 23.30 21.46 10.91
C PHE A 209 23.09 21.31 12.41
N VAL A 210 23.78 20.36 13.03
CA VAL A 210 23.66 20.03 14.46
C VAL A 210 24.52 20.93 15.36
N VAL A 211 25.36 21.81 14.80
CA VAL A 211 26.22 22.70 15.61
C VAL A 211 25.44 23.94 16.08
N GLY A 212 25.75 24.41 17.30
CA GLY A 212 25.19 25.63 17.89
C GLY A 212 24.01 25.40 18.84
N ASP A 213 23.30 26.48 19.15
CA ASP A 213 22.13 26.44 20.03
C ASP A 213 21.03 25.53 19.46
N ARG A 214 20.28 24.86 20.34
CA ARG A 214 19.23 23.88 19.99
C ARG A 214 19.74 22.63 19.24
N ARG A 215 20.99 22.25 19.47
CA ARG A 215 21.62 21.01 18.96
C ARG A 215 20.69 19.78 19.02
N GLU A 216 20.04 19.54 20.17
CA GLU A 216 19.16 18.39 20.37
C GLU A 216 17.95 18.39 19.43
N LEU A 217 17.27 19.55 19.32
CA LEU A 217 16.17 19.74 18.37
C LEU A 217 16.63 19.51 16.93
N ARG A 218 17.80 20.02 16.55
CA ARG A 218 18.36 19.86 15.21
C ARG A 218 18.74 18.42 14.88
N MET A 219 19.29 17.67 15.85
CA MET A 219 19.55 16.24 15.70
C MET A 219 18.26 15.46 15.49
N GLU A 220 17.22 15.77 16.27
CA GLU A 220 15.94 15.07 16.16
C GLU A 220 15.21 15.40 14.84
N LEU A 221 15.31 16.65 14.38
CA LEU A 221 14.76 17.05 13.09
C LEU A 221 15.47 16.33 11.93
N VAL A 222 16.79 16.27 11.96
CA VAL A 222 17.60 15.47 11.04
C VAL A 222 17.16 14.00 11.05
N ARG A 223 17.00 13.40 12.22
CA ARG A 223 16.68 11.97 12.33
C ARG A 223 15.30 11.65 11.74
N ARG A 224 14.34 12.57 11.89
CA ARG A 224 12.97 12.41 11.37
C ARG A 224 12.85 12.71 9.89
N VAL A 225 13.55 13.73 9.39
CA VAL A 225 13.34 14.28 8.03
C VAL A 225 14.45 13.86 7.06
N ASP A 226 15.62 13.51 7.59
CA ASP A 226 16.89 13.29 6.89
C ASP A 226 17.34 14.50 6.05
N ARG A 227 18.54 14.40 5.48
CA ARG A 227 19.16 15.45 4.66
C ARG A 227 18.26 15.87 3.50
N PHE A 228 17.71 14.91 2.75
CA PHE A 228 16.90 15.23 1.57
C PHE A 228 15.66 16.05 1.94
N GLY A 229 14.95 15.67 3.00
CA GLY A 229 13.76 16.41 3.43
C GLY A 229 14.12 17.78 4.01
N LEU A 230 15.26 17.90 4.71
CA LEU A 230 15.77 19.18 5.21
C LEU A 230 16.11 20.13 4.07
N ASP A 231 16.86 19.65 3.08
CA ASP A 231 17.21 20.40 1.86
C ASP A 231 15.93 20.89 1.16
N TRP A 232 14.92 20.01 1.04
CA TRP A 232 13.64 20.36 0.46
C TRP A 232 12.89 21.44 1.27
N CYS A 233 12.82 21.30 2.59
CA CYS A 233 12.13 22.25 3.46
C CYS A 233 12.79 23.63 3.42
N VAL A 234 14.11 23.71 3.59
CA VAL A 234 14.87 24.97 3.58
C VAL A 234 14.72 25.67 2.23
N ARG A 235 14.90 24.94 1.13
CA ARG A 235 14.71 25.47 -0.22
C ARG A 235 13.27 25.98 -0.43
N THR A 236 12.27 25.21 0.02
CA THR A 236 10.85 25.61 -0.10
C THR A 236 10.56 26.90 0.65
N VAL A 237 11.10 27.07 1.86
CA VAL A 237 10.96 28.32 2.62
C VAL A 237 11.62 29.49 1.89
N ARG A 238 12.84 29.31 1.36
CA ARG A 238 13.55 30.34 0.59
C ARG A 238 12.77 30.75 -0.67
N GLU A 239 12.22 29.78 -1.40
CA GLU A 239 11.50 30.03 -2.66
C GLU A 239 10.12 30.66 -2.45
N ARG A 240 9.41 30.29 -1.37
CA ARG A 240 8.01 30.71 -1.13
C ARG A 240 7.86 31.89 -0.18
N GLY A 241 8.89 32.20 0.62
CA GLY A 241 8.81 33.16 1.71
C GLY A 241 8.36 32.52 3.04
N ALA A 242 8.89 33.05 4.15
CA ALA A 242 8.64 32.54 5.50
C ALA A 242 7.17 32.67 5.92
N GLU A 243 6.52 33.75 5.50
CA GLU A 243 5.13 34.07 5.80
C GLU A 243 4.12 33.13 5.13
N ARG A 244 4.55 32.43 4.07
CA ARG A 244 3.71 31.48 3.31
C ARG A 244 3.94 30.02 3.70
N CYS A 245 4.87 29.76 4.60
CA CYS A 245 5.19 28.43 5.08
C CYS A 245 4.70 28.25 6.51
N SER A 246 4.03 27.14 6.77
CA SER A 246 3.69 26.67 8.11
C SER A 246 4.24 25.26 8.30
N ALA A 247 4.33 24.82 9.56
CA ALA A 247 4.73 23.44 9.90
C ALA A 247 3.86 22.42 9.16
N SER A 248 2.55 22.66 9.11
CA SER A 248 1.58 21.82 8.40
C SER A 248 1.76 21.85 6.89
N SER A 249 2.01 23.02 6.28
CA SER A 249 2.22 23.10 4.83
C SER A 249 3.50 22.38 4.39
N LEU A 250 4.57 22.49 5.19
CA LEU A 250 5.83 21.78 4.95
C LEU A 250 5.67 20.27 5.16
N THR A 251 4.97 19.86 6.23
CA THR A 251 4.63 18.44 6.47
C THR A 251 3.87 17.85 5.28
N ASN A 252 2.81 18.52 4.82
CA ASN A 252 2.03 18.11 3.65
C ASN A 252 2.87 18.07 2.36
N GLY A 253 3.85 18.96 2.24
CA GLY A 253 4.82 18.97 1.15
C GLY A 253 5.74 17.76 1.15
N LEU A 254 6.37 17.45 2.30
CA LEU A 254 7.20 16.26 2.51
C LEU A 254 6.43 14.98 2.23
N HIS A 255 5.20 14.93 2.71
CA HIS A 255 4.23 13.88 2.46
C HIS A 255 4.00 13.66 0.96
N ARG A 256 3.75 14.72 0.20
CA ARG A 256 3.52 14.66 -1.25
C ARG A 256 4.75 14.20 -2.02
N ILE A 257 5.93 14.68 -1.64
CA ILE A 257 7.18 14.30 -2.31
C ILE A 257 7.70 12.94 -1.85
N SER A 258 7.09 12.27 -0.88
CA SER A 258 7.49 10.92 -0.45
C SER A 258 7.29 9.86 -1.54
N GLY A 259 6.45 10.16 -2.54
CA GLY A 259 6.06 9.24 -3.61
C GLY A 259 5.03 8.20 -3.20
N LEU A 260 4.55 8.20 -1.95
CA LEU A 260 3.60 7.20 -1.44
C LEU A 260 2.30 7.15 -2.26
N ASP A 261 1.84 8.31 -2.75
CA ASP A 261 0.66 8.42 -3.61
C ASP A 261 0.80 7.62 -4.92
N GLY A 262 2.05 7.39 -5.37
CA GLY A 262 2.35 6.54 -6.52
C GLY A 262 2.01 5.06 -6.31
N LEU A 263 1.81 4.61 -5.07
CA LEU A 263 1.37 3.25 -4.78
C LEU A 263 -0.13 3.05 -5.03
N THR A 264 -0.93 4.10 -4.92
CA THR A 264 -2.39 4.05 -5.06
C THR A 264 -2.83 3.32 -6.34
N PRO A 265 -2.39 3.69 -7.56
CA PRO A 265 -2.80 2.97 -8.78
C PRO A 265 -2.29 1.52 -8.81
N ALA A 266 -1.11 1.24 -8.27
CA ALA A 266 -0.56 -0.11 -8.25
C ALA A 266 -1.32 -1.05 -7.30
N VAL A 267 -1.76 -0.53 -6.15
CA VAL A 267 -2.63 -1.26 -5.23
C VAL A 267 -4.03 -1.42 -5.81
N ALA A 268 -4.59 -0.36 -6.40
CA ALA A 268 -5.88 -0.40 -7.09
C ALA A 268 -5.95 -1.49 -8.16
N ALA A 269 -4.88 -1.68 -8.93
CA ALA A 269 -4.80 -2.72 -9.97
C ALA A 269 -4.81 -4.17 -9.42
N ARG A 270 -4.63 -4.36 -8.11
CA ARG A 270 -4.52 -5.69 -7.47
C ARG A 270 -5.72 -6.03 -6.58
N LEU A 271 -6.64 -5.09 -6.39
CA LEU A 271 -7.80 -5.24 -5.50
C LEU A 271 -8.67 -6.44 -5.86
N TRP A 272 -8.84 -6.68 -7.16
CA TRP A 272 -9.59 -7.83 -7.64
C TRP A 272 -8.97 -9.14 -7.15
N ALA A 273 -7.66 -9.33 -7.42
CA ALA A 273 -6.92 -10.51 -6.98
C ALA A 273 -6.90 -10.68 -5.46
N VAL A 274 -6.88 -9.58 -4.70
CA VAL A 274 -7.01 -9.62 -3.24
C VAL A 274 -8.33 -10.22 -2.82
N GLY A 275 -9.44 -9.78 -3.41
CA GLY A 275 -10.74 -10.28 -2.99
C GLY A 275 -11.04 -11.70 -3.47
N GLU A 276 -10.55 -12.10 -4.65
CA GLU A 276 -10.51 -13.52 -5.06
C GLU A 276 -9.79 -14.37 -4.00
N HIS A 277 -8.61 -13.92 -3.55
CA HIS A 277 -7.85 -14.63 -2.52
C HIS A 277 -8.61 -14.72 -1.18
N ARG A 278 -9.31 -13.66 -0.77
CA ARG A 278 -10.16 -13.68 0.43
C ARG A 278 -11.31 -14.66 0.28
N MET A 279 -11.92 -14.72 -0.91
CA MET A 279 -13.03 -15.62 -1.18
C MET A 279 -12.57 -17.08 -1.21
N ASP A 280 -11.42 -17.38 -1.81
CA ASP A 280 -10.83 -18.72 -1.78
C ASP A 280 -10.56 -19.19 -0.35
N ARG A 281 -9.99 -18.30 0.49
CA ARG A 281 -9.78 -18.63 1.91
C ARG A 281 -11.09 -18.88 2.65
N PHE A 282 -12.13 -18.10 2.36
CA PHE A 282 -13.46 -18.33 2.91
C PHE A 282 -14.01 -19.69 2.47
N ARG A 283 -13.97 -20.01 1.16
CA ARG A 283 -14.39 -21.31 0.61
C ARG A 283 -13.66 -22.46 1.28
N THR A 284 -12.33 -22.40 1.39
CA THR A 284 -11.53 -23.44 2.08
C THR A 284 -11.99 -23.66 3.51
N VAL A 285 -12.35 -22.61 4.25
CA VAL A 285 -12.87 -22.75 5.62
C VAL A 285 -14.25 -23.42 5.61
N VAL A 286 -15.15 -22.99 4.73
CA VAL A 286 -16.50 -23.55 4.62
C VAL A 286 -16.49 -25.01 4.18
N GLU A 287 -15.66 -25.38 3.19
CA GLU A 287 -15.46 -26.75 2.74
C GLU A 287 -14.98 -27.65 3.89
N ARG A 288 -14.00 -27.17 4.67
CA ARG A 288 -13.52 -27.89 5.85
C ARG A 288 -14.65 -28.09 6.87
N LEU A 289 -15.42 -27.04 7.17
CA LEU A 289 -16.55 -27.14 8.11
C LEU A 289 -17.63 -28.10 7.61
N ALA A 290 -17.94 -28.09 6.30
CA ALA A 290 -18.92 -29.00 5.69
C ALA A 290 -18.46 -30.47 5.74
N ALA A 291 -17.15 -30.70 5.67
CA ALA A 291 -16.58 -32.04 5.83
C ALA A 291 -16.61 -32.54 7.29
N GLU A 292 -16.50 -31.63 8.25
CA GLU A 292 -16.46 -31.94 9.69
C GLU A 292 -17.86 -32.05 10.32
N ASP A 293 -18.86 -31.37 9.77
CA ASP A 293 -20.22 -31.28 10.32
C ASP A 293 -21.27 -31.81 9.34
N ARG A 294 -21.74 -33.05 9.59
CA ARG A 294 -22.72 -33.70 8.71
C ARG A 294 -24.09 -33.02 8.72
N ASP A 295 -24.49 -32.45 9.85
CA ASP A 295 -25.84 -31.89 10.01
C ASP A 295 -25.96 -30.51 9.35
N ALA A 296 -24.86 -29.76 9.29
CA ALA A 296 -24.79 -28.46 8.60
C ALA A 296 -24.29 -28.54 7.15
N ARG A 297 -23.85 -29.72 6.68
CA ARG A 297 -23.20 -29.91 5.37
C ARG A 297 -23.99 -29.32 4.20
N ASP A 298 -25.25 -29.72 4.03
CA ASP A 298 -26.06 -29.28 2.89
C ASP A 298 -26.24 -27.76 2.86
N ARG A 299 -26.36 -27.13 4.03
CA ARG A 299 -26.47 -25.66 4.14
C ARG A 299 -25.16 -24.98 3.77
N LEU A 300 -24.04 -25.52 4.22
CA LEU A 300 -22.71 -25.00 3.88
C LEU A 300 -22.39 -25.19 2.39
N GLU A 301 -22.80 -26.31 1.78
CA GLU A 301 -22.70 -26.54 0.34
C GLU A 301 -23.56 -25.55 -0.47
N CYS A 302 -24.77 -25.21 0.00
CA CYS A 302 -25.58 -24.14 -0.60
C CYS A 302 -24.87 -22.78 -0.56
N VAL A 303 -24.18 -22.44 0.55
CA VAL A 303 -23.38 -21.20 0.63
C VAL A 303 -22.25 -21.21 -0.39
N LEU A 304 -21.55 -22.34 -0.57
CA LEU A 304 -20.50 -22.46 -1.58
C LEU A 304 -21.03 -22.25 -3.01
N GLN A 305 -22.21 -22.79 -3.32
CA GLN A 305 -22.84 -22.65 -4.64
C GLN A 305 -23.31 -21.21 -4.92
N GLY A 306 -23.78 -20.48 -3.89
CA GLY A 306 -24.19 -19.08 -4.03
C GLY A 306 -23.05 -18.07 -4.11
N VAL A 307 -21.81 -18.53 -3.92
CA VAL A 307 -20.57 -17.73 -3.95
C VAL A 307 -19.75 -18.00 -5.22
N ALA A 308 -20.07 -19.02 -6.00
CA ALA A 308 -19.46 -19.34 -7.30
C ALA A 308 -19.99 -18.44 -8.41
#